data_AF-A0A3D1CHI6-F1
#
_entry.id   AF-A0A3D1CHI6-F1
#
_cell.length_a   1.000
_cell.length_b   1.000
_cell.length_c   1.000
_cell.angle_alpha   90.00
_cell.angle_beta   90.00
_cell.angle_gamma   90.00
#
_symmetry.space_group_name_H-M   'P 1'
#
loop_
_entity.id
_entity.type
_entity.pdbx_description
1 polymer ?
#
loop_
_entity_poly.entity_id
_entity_poly.type
_entity_poly.pdbx_seq_one_letter_code
_entity_poly.pdbx_strand_id
1 'polypeptide(L)'
;PPLILHSRAIDRVTYLQRPDYGRQLDEESFTSLKPYYTKTPYDLALVIADGLSATAIHQNVVPFISALLPILIDGIEDFTLAPITLVQQGRVVIGDDIGEALNAKAVLMLIGERPGLSSPDSLGLYMTWSPNRGLTDDKRNCISNVRQAGLSYATAAHKCLYLLSEARRLQCSGVAIKDRSLEKVLVSSAVQTSFLLDNKVDRKGVNGK
;
A
#
# COMPACT_ATOMS: atom_id res chain seq x y z
N PRO A 1 9.70 19.68 -2.65
CA PRO A 1 8.24 19.88 -2.83
C PRO A 1 7.68 18.72 -3.64
N PRO A 2 6.41 18.32 -3.44
CA PRO A 2 5.80 17.27 -4.25
C PRO A 2 5.58 17.73 -5.70
N LEU A 3 5.62 16.80 -6.64
CA LEU A 3 5.26 17.05 -8.05
C LEU A 3 3.74 17.07 -8.17
N ILE A 4 3.19 18.14 -8.73
CA ILE A 4 1.76 18.27 -8.95
C ILE A 4 1.44 17.79 -10.36
N LEU A 5 0.56 16.81 -10.44
CA LEU A 5 0.14 16.14 -11.66
C LEU A 5 -1.38 16.16 -11.74
N HIS A 6 -1.88 15.89 -12.95
CA HIS A 6 -3.29 15.85 -13.24
C HIS A 6 -3.60 14.65 -14.14
N SER A 7 -4.77 14.04 -13.93
CA SER A 7 -5.26 12.99 -14.82
C SER A 7 -5.83 13.57 -16.10
N ARG A 8 -6.27 12.72 -17.03
CA ARG A 8 -7.02 13.18 -18.22
C ARG A 8 -8.41 13.76 -17.88
N ALA A 9 -8.92 13.57 -16.67
CA ALA A 9 -10.22 14.08 -16.27
C ALA A 9 -10.09 15.55 -15.82
N ILE A 10 -10.33 16.48 -16.74
CA ILE A 10 -10.11 17.94 -16.59
C ILE A 10 -10.87 18.60 -15.42
N ASP A 11 -11.93 17.97 -14.93
CA ASP A 11 -12.74 18.47 -13.82
C ASP A 11 -13.40 17.33 -13.05
N ARG A 12 -14.07 17.69 -11.94
CA ARG A 12 -14.72 16.73 -11.05
C ARG A 12 -15.90 16.00 -11.72
N VAL A 13 -16.63 16.67 -12.61
CA VAL A 13 -17.78 16.07 -13.31
C VAL A 13 -17.29 14.97 -14.24
N THR A 14 -16.27 15.28 -15.03
CA THR A 14 -15.59 14.35 -15.94
C THR A 14 -15.00 13.17 -15.15
N TYR A 15 -14.34 13.42 -14.02
CA TYR A 15 -13.78 12.36 -13.17
C TYR A 15 -14.81 11.32 -12.71
N LEU A 16 -16.02 11.78 -12.37
CA LEU A 16 -17.12 10.93 -11.92
C LEU A 16 -17.74 10.14 -13.08
N GLN A 17 -17.85 10.75 -14.26
CA GLN A 17 -18.49 10.15 -15.45
C GLN A 17 -17.55 9.31 -16.31
N ARG A 18 -16.25 9.58 -16.28
CA ARG A 18 -15.20 8.94 -17.09
C ARG A 18 -14.11 8.32 -16.22
N PRO A 19 -14.37 7.15 -15.61
CA PRO A 19 -13.38 6.46 -14.80
C PRO A 19 -12.09 6.14 -15.54
N ASP A 20 -12.17 5.92 -16.85
CA ASP A 20 -11.02 5.67 -17.72
C ASP A 20 -10.06 6.87 -17.77
N TYR A 21 -10.58 8.10 -17.75
CA TYR A 21 -9.74 9.31 -17.76
C TYR A 21 -9.00 9.52 -16.44
N GLY A 22 -9.65 9.22 -15.31
CA GLY A 22 -8.99 9.28 -13.99
C GLY A 22 -7.92 8.21 -13.78
N ARG A 23 -7.80 7.22 -14.67
CA ARG A 23 -6.79 6.15 -14.60
C ARG A 23 -5.52 6.47 -15.40
N GLN A 24 -5.47 7.61 -16.09
CA GLN A 24 -4.36 7.98 -16.98
C GLN A 24 -3.92 9.41 -16.69
N LEU A 25 -2.61 9.65 -16.70
CA LEU A 25 -2.07 11.02 -16.66
C LEU A 25 -2.45 11.78 -17.94
N ASP A 26 -2.62 13.09 -17.83
CA ASP A 26 -2.57 13.94 -19.02
C ASP A 26 -1.15 14.06 -19.58
N GLU A 27 -1.05 14.54 -20.83
CA GLU A 27 0.22 14.60 -21.56
C GLU A 27 1.24 15.57 -20.93
N GLU A 28 0.76 16.65 -20.33
CA GLU A 28 1.60 17.63 -19.64
C GLU A 28 2.24 17.03 -18.39
N SER A 29 1.42 16.38 -17.56
CA SER A 29 1.85 15.69 -16.35
C SER A 29 2.76 14.51 -16.66
N PHE A 30 2.46 13.74 -17.71
CA PHE A 30 3.35 12.67 -18.13
C PHE A 30 4.72 13.21 -18.59
N THR A 31 4.72 14.33 -19.32
CA THR A 31 5.97 14.96 -19.79
C THR A 31 6.77 15.58 -18.65
N SER A 32 6.11 16.14 -17.64
CA SER A 32 6.79 16.74 -16.48
C SER A 32 7.51 15.73 -15.59
N LEU A 33 7.17 14.44 -15.69
CA LEU A 33 7.86 13.35 -14.98
C LEU A 33 9.21 12.96 -15.60
N LYS A 34 9.42 13.21 -16.91
CA LYS A 34 10.62 12.76 -17.64
C LYS A 34 11.96 13.17 -16.99
N PRO A 35 12.13 14.39 -16.45
CA PRO A 35 13.37 14.80 -15.80
C PRO A 35 13.70 14.01 -14.52
N TYR A 36 12.72 13.31 -13.94
CA TYR A 36 12.86 12.55 -12.69
C TYR A 36 13.10 11.05 -12.94
N TYR A 37 13.14 10.61 -14.19
CA TYR A 37 13.53 9.24 -14.53
C TYR A 37 14.98 8.97 -14.13
N THR A 38 15.24 7.80 -13.55
CA THR A 38 16.59 7.33 -13.22
C THR A 38 16.89 6.00 -13.90
N LYS A 39 18.15 5.78 -14.30
CA LYS A 39 18.57 4.48 -14.86
C LYS A 39 18.49 3.35 -13.83
N THR A 40 18.90 3.64 -12.61
CA THR A 40 18.71 2.74 -11.46
C THR A 40 17.30 2.98 -10.93
N PRO A 41 16.45 1.94 -10.86
CA PRO A 41 15.07 2.13 -10.45
C PRO A 41 14.95 2.50 -8.97
N TYR A 42 14.04 3.42 -8.65
CA TYR A 42 13.66 3.70 -7.27
C TYR A 42 13.02 2.46 -6.63
N ASP A 43 13.17 2.27 -5.33
CA ASP A 43 12.47 1.18 -4.64
C ASP A 43 10.98 1.46 -4.50
N LEU A 44 10.60 2.72 -4.30
CA LEU A 44 9.21 3.10 -4.11
C LEU A 44 8.89 4.46 -4.74
N ALA A 45 7.79 4.53 -5.49
CA ALA A 45 7.08 5.76 -5.79
C ALA A 45 5.89 5.92 -4.85
N LEU A 46 5.84 7.03 -4.11
CA LEU A 46 4.70 7.40 -3.28
C LEU A 46 3.80 8.36 -4.06
N VAL A 47 2.58 7.90 -4.35
CA VAL A 47 1.59 8.62 -5.16
C VAL A 47 0.40 8.95 -4.29
N ILE A 48 -0.01 10.21 -4.26
CA ILE A 48 -1.15 10.69 -3.50
C ILE A 48 -2.21 11.20 -4.48
N ALA A 49 -3.44 10.70 -4.40
CA ALA A 49 -4.55 11.16 -5.22
C ALA A 49 -5.75 11.56 -4.36
N ASP A 50 -6.41 12.65 -4.72
CA ASP A 50 -7.66 13.10 -4.08
C ASP A 50 -8.73 12.00 -4.04
N GLY A 51 -8.86 11.26 -5.15
CA GLY A 51 -9.80 10.16 -5.26
C GLY A 51 -11.26 10.63 -5.10
N LEU A 52 -12.04 9.86 -4.35
CA LEU A 52 -13.44 10.20 -4.08
C LEU A 52 -13.61 11.07 -2.81
N SER A 53 -12.56 11.24 -1.99
CA SER A 53 -12.59 12.04 -0.76
C SER A 53 -11.29 12.82 -0.54
N ALA A 54 -11.27 14.11 -0.92
CA ALA A 54 -10.17 15.01 -0.61
C ALA A 54 -9.98 15.21 0.92
N THR A 55 -11.06 15.10 1.69
CA THR A 55 -11.03 15.14 3.16
C THR A 55 -10.18 14.02 3.74
N ALA A 56 -10.32 12.79 3.22
CA ALA A 56 -9.51 11.65 3.64
C ALA A 56 -8.01 11.91 3.41
N ILE A 57 -7.66 12.53 2.29
CA ILE A 57 -6.27 12.90 1.99
C ILE A 57 -5.76 13.95 2.98
N HIS A 58 -6.50 15.05 3.13
CA HIS A 58 -6.09 16.17 3.98
C HIS A 58 -5.85 15.77 5.43
N GLN A 59 -6.69 14.87 5.98
CA GLN A 59 -6.62 14.46 7.38
C GLN A 59 -5.55 13.39 7.64
N ASN A 60 -5.36 12.44 6.72
CA ASN A 60 -4.65 11.20 7.04
C ASN A 60 -3.28 11.05 6.37
N VAL A 61 -3.01 11.71 5.24
CA VAL A 61 -1.78 11.45 4.47
C VAL A 61 -0.53 11.87 5.23
N VAL A 62 -0.50 13.07 5.81
CA VAL A 62 0.68 13.54 6.56
C VAL A 62 0.95 12.65 7.79
N PRO A 63 -0.04 12.40 8.69
CA PRO A 63 0.17 11.48 9.81
C PRO A 63 0.63 10.08 9.39
N PHE A 64 0.06 9.55 8.31
CA PHE A 64 0.45 8.24 7.80
C PHE A 64 1.88 8.21 7.24
N ILE A 65 2.26 9.19 6.42
CA ILE A 65 3.63 9.28 5.87
C ILE A 65 4.66 9.48 6.99
N SER A 66 4.33 10.27 8.01
CA SER A 66 5.19 10.46 9.19
C SER A 66 5.42 9.15 9.96
N ALA A 67 4.44 8.24 9.98
CA ALA A 67 4.61 6.90 10.55
C ALA A 67 5.35 5.94 9.61
N LEU A 68 5.17 6.08 8.30
CA LEU A 68 5.71 5.16 7.29
C LEU A 68 7.18 5.39 6.96
N LEU A 69 7.61 6.63 6.71
CA LEU A 69 8.95 6.87 6.17
C LEU A 69 10.08 6.38 7.09
N PRO A 70 10.05 6.61 8.42
CA PRO A 70 11.11 6.12 9.30
C PRO A 70 11.28 4.60 9.23
N ILE A 71 10.17 3.86 9.27
CA ILE A 71 10.23 2.39 9.26
C ILE A 71 10.65 1.81 7.90
N LEU A 72 10.44 2.53 6.79
CA LEU A 72 10.92 2.10 5.47
C LEU A 72 12.42 2.33 5.35
N ILE A 73 12.90 3.49 5.79
CA ILE A 73 14.33 3.85 5.77
C ILE A 73 15.14 2.89 6.65
N ASP A 74 14.64 2.57 7.84
CA ASP A 74 15.32 1.65 8.76
C ASP A 74 15.13 0.17 8.37
N GLY A 75 14.00 -0.17 7.75
CA GLY A 75 13.59 -1.55 7.49
C GLY A 75 14.03 -2.12 6.14
N ILE A 76 14.49 -1.28 5.20
CA ILE A 76 14.90 -1.69 3.85
C ILE A 76 16.29 -1.15 3.55
N GLU A 77 17.22 -2.05 3.27
CA GLU A 77 18.60 -1.70 2.90
C GLU A 77 18.65 -0.94 1.57
N ASP A 78 19.46 0.14 1.57
CA ASP A 78 19.66 1.06 0.44
C ASP A 78 18.36 1.61 -0.15
N PHE A 79 17.36 1.87 0.70
CA PHE A 79 16.04 2.31 0.27
C PHE A 79 16.08 3.66 -0.46
N THR A 80 15.54 3.68 -1.68
CA THR A 80 15.39 4.88 -2.50
C THR A 80 13.92 5.22 -2.75
N LEU A 81 13.54 6.45 -2.43
CA LEU A 81 12.20 7.00 -2.68
C LEU A 81 12.23 7.92 -3.90
N ALA A 82 11.30 7.72 -4.83
CA ALA A 82 11.08 8.64 -5.93
C ALA A 82 10.48 9.98 -5.41
N PRO A 83 10.53 11.08 -6.18
CA PRO A 83 9.81 12.30 -5.81
C PRO A 83 8.33 12.02 -5.50
N ILE A 84 7.83 12.53 -4.37
CA ILE A 84 6.42 12.38 -4.00
C ILE A 84 5.55 13.08 -5.05
N THR A 85 4.51 12.39 -5.51
CA THR A 85 3.56 12.92 -6.50
C THR A 85 2.19 13.15 -5.88
N LEU A 86 1.55 14.26 -6.27
CA LEU A 86 0.16 14.60 -5.96
C LEU A 86 -0.61 14.66 -7.27
N VAL A 87 -1.66 13.86 -7.39
CA VAL A 87 -2.43 13.71 -8.61
C VAL A 87 -3.86 14.18 -8.39
N GLN A 88 -4.27 15.16 -9.16
CA GLN A 88 -5.66 15.63 -9.17
C GLN A 88 -6.52 14.76 -10.08
N GLN A 89 -7.75 14.46 -9.62
CA GLN A 89 -8.69 13.60 -10.32
C GLN A 89 -8.13 12.18 -10.59
N GLY A 90 -7.34 11.66 -9.66
CA GLY A 90 -6.68 10.36 -9.79
C GLY A 90 -7.55 9.17 -9.37
N ARG A 91 -7.29 8.01 -9.97
CA ARG A 91 -7.78 6.69 -9.55
C ARG A 91 -6.61 5.75 -9.34
N VAL A 92 -6.82 4.67 -8.60
CA VAL A 92 -5.77 3.70 -8.22
C VAL A 92 -4.77 3.36 -9.34
N VAL A 93 -5.27 3.04 -10.54
CA VAL A 93 -4.46 2.61 -11.69
C VAL A 93 -3.52 3.71 -12.22
N ILE A 94 -3.77 5.00 -11.95
CA ILE A 94 -2.86 6.08 -12.39
C ILE A 94 -1.47 5.98 -11.76
N GLY A 95 -1.37 5.25 -10.64
CA GLY A 95 -0.08 4.92 -10.03
C GLY A 95 0.82 4.11 -10.95
N ASP A 96 0.26 3.33 -11.88
CA ASP A 96 1.04 2.55 -12.83
C ASP A 96 1.81 3.46 -13.81
N ASP A 97 1.11 4.44 -14.40
CA ASP A 97 1.70 5.43 -15.31
C ASP A 97 2.87 6.17 -14.64
N ILE A 98 2.68 6.55 -13.37
CA ILE A 98 3.67 7.30 -12.59
C ILE A 98 4.85 6.42 -12.22
N GLY A 99 4.59 5.18 -11.76
CA GLY A 99 5.64 4.23 -11.41
C GLY A 99 6.51 3.87 -12.61
N GLU A 100 5.88 3.64 -13.77
CA GLU A 100 6.58 3.39 -15.03
C GLU A 100 7.41 4.59 -15.47
N ALA A 101 6.84 5.81 -15.48
CA ALA A 101 7.52 7.03 -15.89
C ALA A 101 8.72 7.38 -14.99
N LEU A 102 8.63 7.09 -13.69
CA LEU A 102 9.71 7.32 -12.73
C LEU A 102 10.72 6.16 -12.66
N ASN A 103 10.47 5.04 -13.33
CA ASN A 103 11.24 3.79 -13.18
C ASN A 103 11.27 3.30 -11.72
N ALA A 104 10.12 3.19 -11.08
CA ALA A 104 10.01 2.67 -9.71
C ALA A 104 9.70 1.17 -9.70
N LYS A 105 10.38 0.40 -8.84
CA LYS A 105 10.11 -1.03 -8.63
C LYS A 105 8.72 -1.28 -8.04
N ALA A 106 8.25 -0.38 -7.18
CA ALA A 106 6.94 -0.44 -6.58
C ALA A 106 6.26 0.94 -6.51
N VAL A 107 4.94 0.93 -6.49
CA VAL A 107 4.10 2.11 -6.21
C VAL A 107 3.27 1.85 -4.96
N LEU A 108 3.24 2.83 -4.07
CA LEU A 108 2.25 2.94 -3.01
C LEU A 108 1.34 4.13 -3.31
N MET A 109 0.12 3.82 -3.71
CA MET A 109 -0.95 4.79 -3.99
C MET A 109 -1.78 5.05 -2.74
N LEU A 110 -1.80 6.30 -2.28
CA LEU A 110 -2.60 6.83 -1.20
C LEU A 110 -3.78 7.56 -1.82
N ILE A 111 -5.00 7.06 -1.64
CA ILE A 111 -6.17 7.60 -2.31
C ILE A 111 -7.36 7.76 -1.36
N GLY A 112 -8.07 8.88 -1.46
CA GLY A 112 -9.31 9.10 -0.74
C GLY A 112 -10.38 8.15 -1.25
N GLU A 113 -10.88 7.26 -0.39
CA GLU A 113 -11.90 6.30 -0.78
C GLU A 113 -13.27 6.95 -0.94
N ARG A 114 -14.24 6.17 -1.45
CA ARG A 114 -15.64 6.63 -1.48
C ARG A 114 -16.08 6.93 -0.05
N PRO A 115 -16.59 8.14 0.24
CA PRO A 115 -17.05 8.47 1.58
C PRO A 115 -18.21 7.56 1.98
N GLY A 116 -18.02 6.79 3.06
CA GLY A 116 -19.09 6.05 3.71
C GLY A 116 -19.91 6.96 4.62
N LEU A 117 -21.12 6.55 4.98
CA LEU A 117 -22.00 7.33 5.86
C LEU A 117 -21.35 7.64 7.22
N SER A 118 -20.55 6.71 7.75
CA SER A 118 -19.85 6.80 9.04
C SER A 118 -18.34 6.97 8.93
N SER A 119 -17.79 7.00 7.71
CA SER A 119 -16.35 7.06 7.45
C SER A 119 -16.05 7.87 6.18
N PRO A 120 -16.35 9.17 6.17
CA PRO A 120 -16.08 10.04 5.02
C PRO A 120 -14.58 10.29 4.79
N ASP A 121 -13.76 9.93 5.77
CA ASP A 121 -12.34 10.23 5.92
C ASP A 121 -11.42 9.02 5.69
N SER A 122 -11.91 7.91 5.15
CA SER A 122 -11.09 6.70 4.94
C SER A 122 -10.01 6.88 3.87
N LEU A 123 -8.74 6.71 4.24
CA LEU A 123 -7.62 6.58 3.31
C LEU A 123 -7.45 5.12 2.88
N GLY A 124 -7.39 4.89 1.58
CA GLY A 124 -7.02 3.61 0.97
C GLY A 124 -5.57 3.62 0.52
N LEU A 125 -4.88 2.51 0.74
CA LEU A 125 -3.50 2.28 0.31
C LEU A 125 -3.47 1.11 -0.67
N TYR A 126 -2.89 1.33 -1.85
CA TYR A 126 -2.76 0.30 -2.88
C TYR A 126 -1.29 0.13 -3.26
N MET A 127 -0.78 -1.08 -3.12
CA MET A 127 0.61 -1.40 -3.42
C MET A 127 0.71 -2.27 -4.67
N THR A 128 1.51 -1.82 -5.63
CA THR A 128 1.79 -2.51 -6.90
C THR A 128 3.29 -2.71 -7.03
N TRP A 129 3.72 -3.94 -7.32
CA TRP A 129 5.07 -4.26 -7.74
C TRP A 129 5.17 -4.28 -9.27
N SER A 130 6.29 -3.79 -9.81
CA SER A 130 6.56 -3.60 -11.23
C SER A 130 5.41 -2.88 -11.98
N PRO A 131 4.99 -1.69 -11.52
CA PRO A 131 3.89 -0.93 -12.11
C PRO A 131 4.10 -0.73 -13.62
N ASN A 132 3.06 -1.05 -14.41
CA ASN A 132 3.02 -0.80 -15.85
C ASN A 132 1.56 -0.76 -16.33
N ARG A 133 1.32 -0.11 -17.47
CA ARG A 133 -0.01 -0.08 -18.09
C ARG A 133 -0.53 -1.48 -18.43
N GLY A 134 -1.78 -1.73 -18.07
CA GLY A 134 -2.49 -2.98 -18.40
C GLY A 134 -2.55 -3.99 -17.25
N LEU A 135 -1.94 -3.69 -16.10
CA LEU A 135 -2.07 -4.53 -14.90
C LEU A 135 -3.51 -4.57 -14.37
N THR A 136 -4.01 -5.77 -14.13
CA THR A 136 -5.32 -6.05 -13.54
C THR A 136 -5.32 -5.88 -12.02
N ASP A 137 -6.49 -5.62 -11.42
CA ASP A 137 -6.62 -5.28 -10.00
C ASP A 137 -6.09 -6.37 -9.05
N ASP A 138 -6.05 -7.64 -9.46
CA ASP A 138 -5.48 -8.76 -8.69
C ASP A 138 -3.98 -8.62 -8.43
N LYS A 139 -3.30 -7.71 -9.13
CA LYS A 139 -1.89 -7.36 -8.94
C LYS A 139 -1.67 -6.31 -7.85
N ARG A 140 -2.70 -5.93 -7.08
CA ARG A 140 -2.59 -4.87 -6.08
C ARG A 140 -2.94 -5.38 -4.71
N ASN A 141 -2.06 -5.16 -3.74
CA ASN A 141 -2.42 -5.32 -2.34
C ASN A 141 -3.18 -4.06 -1.88
N CYS A 142 -4.20 -4.25 -1.05
CA CYS A 142 -5.03 -3.16 -0.53
C CYS A 142 -5.00 -3.15 1.00
N ILE A 143 -4.77 -1.97 1.58
CA ILE A 143 -4.99 -1.68 3.00
C ILE A 143 -6.00 -0.54 3.06
N SER A 144 -7.18 -0.80 3.60
CA SER A 144 -8.29 0.16 3.68
C SER A 144 -8.53 0.65 5.11
N ASN A 145 -9.44 1.62 5.26
CA ASN A 145 -9.86 2.17 6.56
C ASN A 145 -8.71 2.75 7.38
N VAL A 146 -7.68 3.31 6.73
CA VAL A 146 -6.58 3.99 7.42
C VAL A 146 -7.05 5.37 7.85
N ARG A 147 -7.29 5.54 9.15
CA ARG A 147 -7.79 6.78 9.76
C ARG A 147 -7.75 6.71 11.28
N GLN A 148 -7.91 7.86 11.95
CA GLN A 148 -7.89 7.94 13.42
C GLN A 148 -8.90 7.00 14.10
N ALA A 149 -10.12 6.89 13.55
CA ALA A 149 -11.18 6.01 14.08
C ALA A 149 -11.22 4.62 13.38
N GLY A 150 -10.13 4.22 12.73
CA GLY A 150 -10.03 2.99 11.97
C GLY A 150 -8.70 2.28 12.21
N LEU A 151 -8.09 1.78 11.15
CA LEU A 151 -6.76 1.19 11.20
C LEU A 151 -5.73 2.29 11.53
N SER A 152 -5.00 2.09 12.63
CA SER A 152 -4.00 3.06 13.08
C SER A 152 -2.90 3.26 12.03
N TYR A 153 -2.34 4.47 11.96
CA TYR A 153 -1.26 4.80 11.04
C TYR A 153 -0.04 3.91 11.24
N ALA A 154 0.33 3.61 12.49
CA ALA A 154 1.44 2.71 12.80
C ALA A 154 1.19 1.28 12.30
N THR A 155 -0.01 0.73 12.52
CA THR A 155 -0.36 -0.61 12.02
C THR A 155 -0.38 -0.65 10.49
N ALA A 156 -0.95 0.38 9.84
CA ALA A 156 -0.95 0.50 8.39
C ALA A 156 0.47 0.61 7.83
N ALA A 157 1.35 1.38 8.48
CA ALA A 157 2.75 1.53 8.10
C ALA A 157 3.49 0.18 8.17
N HIS A 158 3.36 -0.57 9.27
CA HIS A 158 3.96 -1.91 9.39
C HIS A 158 3.44 -2.89 8.33
N LYS A 159 2.16 -2.81 7.97
CA LYS A 159 1.59 -3.58 6.86
C LYS A 159 2.23 -3.20 5.53
N CYS A 160 2.40 -1.91 5.24
CA CYS A 160 3.10 -1.45 4.03
C CYS A 160 4.55 -1.94 3.98
N LEU A 161 5.31 -1.85 5.08
CA LEU A 161 6.66 -2.38 5.14
C LEU A 161 6.68 -3.89 4.86
N TYR A 162 5.78 -4.66 5.49
CA TYR A 162 5.67 -6.09 5.24
C TYR A 162 5.40 -6.39 3.76
N LEU A 163 4.39 -5.75 3.18
CA LEU A 163 4.01 -5.96 1.78
C LEU A 163 5.13 -5.58 0.82
N LEU A 164 5.80 -4.45 1.06
CA LEU A 164 6.91 -3.99 0.20
C LEU A 164 8.12 -4.94 0.29
N SER A 165 8.45 -5.42 1.49
CA SER A 165 9.52 -6.38 1.69
C SER A 165 9.23 -7.73 1.03
N GLU A 166 8.00 -8.25 1.16
CA GLU A 166 7.60 -9.48 0.48
C GLU A 166 7.53 -9.28 -1.04
N ALA A 167 7.07 -8.12 -1.51
CA ALA A 167 7.05 -7.79 -2.93
C ALA A 167 8.46 -7.72 -3.52
N ARG A 168 9.41 -7.12 -2.78
CA ARG A 168 10.83 -7.11 -3.15
C ARG A 168 11.43 -8.52 -3.15
N ARG A 169 11.05 -9.39 -2.21
CA ARG A 169 11.56 -10.77 -2.14
C ARG A 169 10.98 -11.67 -3.24
N LEU A 170 9.69 -11.56 -3.52
CA LEU A 170 8.96 -12.42 -4.45
C LEU A 170 8.84 -11.85 -5.85
N GLN A 171 9.21 -10.58 -6.03
CA GLN A 171 9.07 -9.83 -7.29
C GLN A 171 7.61 -9.82 -7.80
N CYS A 172 6.63 -9.74 -6.89
CA CYS A 172 5.21 -9.74 -7.22
C CYS A 172 4.40 -8.95 -6.19
N SER A 173 3.11 -8.76 -6.45
CA SER A 173 2.17 -8.13 -5.51
C SER A 173 0.75 -8.62 -5.77
N GLY A 174 -0.20 -8.15 -4.98
CA GLY A 174 -1.60 -8.54 -5.04
C GLY A 174 -1.86 -9.91 -4.43
N VAL A 175 -2.73 -10.71 -5.06
CA VAL A 175 -3.24 -11.97 -4.50
C VAL A 175 -2.14 -13.01 -4.20
N ALA A 176 -0.96 -12.86 -4.81
CA ALA A 176 0.20 -13.70 -4.54
C ALA A 176 0.81 -13.47 -3.14
N ILE A 177 0.57 -12.30 -2.52
CA ILE A 177 1.06 -11.96 -1.19
C ILE A 177 -0.13 -11.88 -0.24
N LYS A 178 -0.20 -12.84 0.69
CA LYS A 178 -1.15 -12.79 1.81
C LYS A 178 -0.58 -11.91 2.91
N ASP A 179 -1.41 -11.02 3.45
CA ASP A 179 -1.02 -10.19 4.60
C ASP A 179 -0.88 -11.07 5.86
N ARG A 180 0.37 -11.24 6.31
CA ARG A 180 0.73 -11.93 7.56
C ARG A 180 1.47 -11.00 8.52
N SER A 181 1.27 -9.68 8.38
CA SER A 181 2.02 -8.68 9.14
C SER A 181 1.85 -8.83 10.66
N LEU A 182 0.71 -9.35 11.10
CA LEU A 182 0.37 -9.55 12.51
C LEU A 182 0.88 -10.88 13.07
N GLU A 183 1.17 -11.87 12.21
CA GLU A 183 1.65 -13.19 12.65
C GLU A 183 3.09 -13.11 13.16
N LYS A 184 3.96 -12.31 12.51
CA LYS A 184 5.36 -12.11 12.96
C LYS A 184 5.47 -11.40 14.32
N VAL A 185 4.53 -10.50 14.64
CA VAL A 185 4.48 -9.80 15.95
C VAL A 185 4.10 -10.77 17.08
N LEU A 186 3.25 -11.75 16.79
CA LEU A 186 2.83 -12.77 17.75
C LEU A 186 3.92 -13.82 18.02
N VAL A 187 4.71 -14.21 17.01
CA VAL A 187 5.80 -15.18 17.20
C VAL A 187 6.98 -14.60 18.01
N SER A 188 7.21 -13.28 17.94
CA SER A 188 8.22 -12.60 18.77
C SER A 188 7.83 -12.52 20.26
N SER A 189 6.53 -12.53 20.57
CA SER A 189 6.00 -12.42 21.93
C SER A 189 5.54 -13.74 22.55
N ALA A 190 5.48 -14.83 21.78
CA ALA A 190 5.04 -16.14 22.25
C ALA A 190 6.21 -17.14 22.33
N VAL A 191 7.01 -17.06 23.41
CA VAL A 191 7.47 -18.30 24.06
C VAL A 191 6.27 -18.83 24.85
N GLN A 192 5.32 -19.45 24.15
CA GLN A 192 4.26 -20.21 24.79
C GLN A 192 4.70 -21.66 24.90
N THR A 193 4.90 -22.09 26.14
CA THR A 193 5.03 -23.48 26.54
C THR A 193 3.85 -24.28 26.01
N SER A 194 4.13 -25.28 25.17
CA SER A 194 3.15 -26.26 24.70
C SER A 194 2.38 -26.87 25.87
N PHE A 195 1.06 -26.67 25.91
CA PHE A 195 0.17 -27.18 26.96
C PHE A 195 -0.45 -28.54 26.62
N LEU A 196 0.11 -29.29 25.67
CA LEU A 196 -0.42 -30.59 25.27
C LEU A 196 0.73 -31.55 25.02
N LEU A 197 1.08 -32.31 26.07
CA LEU A 197 1.42 -33.74 26.04
C LEU A 197 1.88 -34.14 27.45
N ASP A 198 0.93 -34.40 28.35
CA ASP A 198 1.16 -35.35 29.43
C ASP A 198 -0.16 -36.03 29.79
N ASN A 199 -0.47 -37.09 29.05
CA ASN A 199 -1.44 -38.10 29.46
C ASN A 199 -0.82 -39.47 29.15
N LYS A 200 0.19 -39.85 29.94
CA LYS A 200 0.48 -41.27 30.16
C LYS A 200 -0.60 -41.82 31.07
N VAL A 201 -1.63 -42.42 30.46
CA VAL A 201 -2.55 -43.31 31.17
C VAL A 201 -1.81 -44.63 31.37
N ASP A 202 -1.45 -44.91 32.62
CA ASP A 202 -0.95 -46.20 33.09
C ASP A 202 -2.01 -47.29 32.82
N ARG A 203 -1.71 -48.19 31.89
CA ARG A 203 -2.38 -49.49 31.80
C ARG A 203 -1.70 -50.46 32.76
N LYS A 204 -2.16 -50.52 34.01
CA LYS A 204 -1.90 -51.68 34.86
C LYS A 204 -2.91 -52.78 34.52
N GLY A 205 -2.39 -53.87 33.98
CA GLY A 205 -3.12 -55.09 33.72
C GLY A 205 -3.63 -55.73 35.00
N VAL A 206 -4.89 -56.15 34.97
CA VAL A 206 -5.48 -57.09 35.92
C VAL A 206 -5.51 -58.44 35.23
N ASN A 207 -4.77 -59.41 35.76
CA ASN A 207 -5.11 -60.82 35.69
C ASN A 207 -4.22 -61.63 36.66
N GLY A 208 -4.84 -62.33 37.62
CA GLY A 208 -4.16 -63.39 38.36
C GLY A 208 -4.70 -63.71 39.75
N LYS A 209 -5.71 -64.60 39.77
CA LYS A 209 -6.28 -65.39 40.89
C LYS A 209 -7.34 -64.74 41.77
#